data_AF-A0A6C0PAR1-F1
#
_entry.id   AF-A0A6C0PAR1-F1
#
_cell.length_a   1.000
_cell.length_b   1.000
_cell.length_c   1.000
_cell.angle_alpha   90.00
_cell.angle_beta   90.00
_cell.angle_gamma   90.00
#
_symmetry.space_group_name_H-M   'P 1'
#
loop_
_entity.id
_entity.type
_entity.pdbx_description
1 polymer ?
#
loop_
_entity_poly.entity_id
_entity_poly.type
_entity_poly.pdbx_seq_one_letter_code
_entity_poly.pdbx_strand_id
1 'polypeptide(L)'
;MSSIFKESSARKAPEALISKMRAIVEEVVAHPKFRSDFEVADRNTIDQQPGIYAWYVYDCGTHLMPLKDLNAVLEFQREWIGGMKVLSGKKHLDDDQLYVLNARTGDLRRVMEFKTESNLIEKLLLTAI
;
A
#
# COMPACT_ATOMS: atom_id res chain seq x y z
N MET A 1 -8.26 -14.70 -40.30
CA MET A 1 -7.37 -14.26 -39.21
C MET A 1 -7.62 -12.79 -38.97
N SER A 2 -8.14 -12.42 -37.80
CA SER A 2 -7.96 -11.11 -37.14
C SER A 2 -8.79 -11.13 -35.86
N SER A 3 -8.10 -11.31 -34.74
CA SER A 3 -8.67 -11.32 -33.41
C SER A 3 -9.06 -9.88 -33.04
N ILE A 4 -10.37 -9.56 -33.04
CA ILE A 4 -10.95 -8.25 -32.70
C ILE A 4 -11.07 -8.11 -31.17
N PHE A 5 -10.04 -8.51 -30.42
CA PHE A 5 -10.01 -8.20 -28.99
C PHE A 5 -9.41 -6.80 -28.88
N LYS A 6 -10.30 -5.81 -28.81
CA LYS A 6 -9.96 -4.56 -28.13
C LYS A 6 -9.65 -4.96 -26.70
N GLU A 7 -8.36 -5.06 -26.37
CA GLU A 7 -7.90 -5.01 -24.98
C GLU A 7 -8.70 -3.89 -24.32
N SER A 8 -9.46 -4.24 -23.29
CA SER A 8 -10.11 -3.25 -22.46
C SER A 8 -8.99 -2.33 -22.01
N SER A 9 -9.09 -1.06 -22.34
CA SER A 9 -8.21 -0.03 -21.81
C SER A 9 -8.40 -0.06 -20.30
N ALA A 10 -7.60 -0.87 -19.60
CA ALA A 10 -7.53 -0.88 -18.15
C ALA A 10 -7.27 0.58 -17.78
N ARG A 11 -8.24 1.19 -17.09
CA ARG A 11 -8.09 2.58 -16.65
C ARG A 11 -6.87 2.61 -15.75
N LYS A 12 -5.76 3.11 -16.27
CA LYS A 12 -4.52 3.30 -15.53
C LYS A 12 -4.80 4.14 -14.30
N ALA A 13 -4.02 3.91 -13.25
CA ALA A 13 -4.07 4.77 -12.09
C ALA A 13 -3.83 6.23 -12.51
N PRO A 14 -4.47 7.21 -11.86
CA PRO A 14 -4.15 8.61 -12.10
C PRO A 14 -2.65 8.84 -11.90
N GLU A 15 -1.96 9.43 -12.89
CA GLU A 15 -0.51 9.67 -12.80
C GLU A 15 -0.13 10.51 -11.56
N ALA A 16 -1.04 11.39 -11.13
CA ALA A 16 -0.90 12.16 -9.91
C ALA A 16 -0.82 11.30 -8.65
N LEU A 17 -1.56 10.18 -8.59
CA LEU A 17 -1.49 9.22 -7.49
C LEU A 17 -0.13 8.51 -7.47
N ILE A 18 0.30 8.00 -8.64
CA ILE A 18 1.60 7.31 -8.77
C ILE A 18 2.76 8.25 -8.40
N SER A 19 2.65 9.53 -8.77
CA SER A 19 3.66 10.54 -8.42
C SER A 19 3.74 10.79 -6.91
N LYS A 20 2.59 10.86 -6.22
CA LYS A 20 2.54 10.97 -4.75
C LYS A 20 3.14 9.74 -4.07
N MET A 21 2.79 8.55 -4.54
CA MET A 21 3.33 7.30 -3.99
C MET A 21 4.85 7.23 -4.16
N ARG A 22 5.37 7.59 -5.34
CA ARG A 22 6.81 7.65 -5.59
C ARG A 22 7.54 8.56 -4.60
N ALA A 23 7.00 9.76 -4.36
CA ALA A 23 7.59 10.70 -3.40
C ALA A 23 7.65 10.12 -1.98
N ILE A 24 6.59 9.43 -1.54
CA ILE A 24 6.57 8.77 -0.22
C ILE A 24 7.60 7.64 -0.15
N VAL A 25 7.75 6.84 -1.21
CA VAL A 25 8.78 5.79 -1.27
C VAL A 25 10.18 6.37 -1.20
N GLU A 26 10.42 7.49 -1.88
CA GLU A 26 11.73 8.17 -1.84
C GLU A 26 12.05 8.74 -0.45
N GLU A 27 11.03 9.15 0.29
CA GLU A 27 11.13 9.66 1.67
C GLU A 27 11.34 8.55 2.70
N VAL A 28 10.56 7.48 2.64
CA VAL A 28 10.50 6.44 3.69
C VAL A 28 11.49 5.31 3.44
N VAL A 29 11.69 4.90 2.18
CA VAL A 29 12.54 3.74 1.86
C VAL A 29 14.00 4.19 1.79
N ALA A 30 14.77 3.78 2.80
CA ALA A 30 16.13 4.24 3.03
C ALA A 30 17.08 3.83 1.89
N HIS A 31 16.94 2.61 1.37
CA HIS A 31 17.85 2.10 0.34
C HIS A 31 17.18 2.04 -1.05
N PRO A 32 17.76 2.65 -2.11
CA PRO A 32 17.16 2.69 -3.45
C PRO A 32 16.80 1.33 -4.04
N LYS A 33 17.59 0.29 -3.74
CA LYS A 33 17.33 -1.10 -4.15
C LYS A 33 15.95 -1.64 -3.73
N PHE A 34 15.37 -1.13 -2.65
CA PHE A 34 14.05 -1.54 -2.15
C PHE A 34 12.91 -0.71 -2.73
N ARG A 35 13.24 0.37 -3.46
CA ARG A 35 12.23 1.18 -4.19
C ARG A 35 11.71 0.48 -5.43
N SER A 36 12.42 -0.55 -5.92
CA SER A 36 11.97 -1.37 -7.05
C SER A 36 10.66 -2.10 -6.74
N ASP A 37 10.40 -2.41 -5.48
CA ASP A 37 9.19 -3.13 -5.07
C ASP A 37 7.94 -2.30 -5.40
N PHE A 38 7.99 -0.99 -5.15
CA PHE A 38 6.96 -0.05 -5.58
C PHE A 38 6.82 0.01 -7.11
N GLU A 39 7.93 0.19 -7.83
CA GLU A 39 7.90 0.39 -9.29
C GLU A 39 7.40 -0.83 -10.06
N VAL A 40 7.71 -2.03 -9.56
CA VAL A 40 7.44 -3.29 -10.25
C VAL A 40 6.20 -3.99 -9.72
N ALA A 41 5.96 -4.00 -8.41
CA ALA A 41 4.82 -4.74 -7.85
C ALA A 41 3.60 -3.82 -7.66
N ASP A 42 3.76 -2.73 -6.91
CA ASP A 42 2.63 -1.90 -6.49
C ASP A 42 2.01 -1.16 -7.67
N ARG A 43 2.84 -0.49 -8.47
CA ARG A 43 2.38 0.25 -9.66
C ARG A 43 1.61 -0.65 -10.62
N ASN A 44 2.18 -1.81 -10.95
CA ASN A 44 1.56 -2.77 -11.86
C ASN A 44 0.23 -3.28 -11.31
N THR A 45 0.15 -3.54 -10.00
CA THR A 45 -1.08 -3.99 -9.34
C THR A 45 -2.18 -2.93 -9.43
N ILE A 46 -1.86 -1.67 -9.13
CA ILE A 46 -2.82 -0.55 -9.17
C ILE A 46 -3.29 -0.27 -10.62
N ASP A 47 -2.38 -0.36 -11.59
CA ASP A 47 -2.70 -0.16 -13.02
C ASP A 47 -3.58 -1.28 -13.59
N GLN A 48 -3.39 -2.52 -13.15
CA GLN A 48 -4.16 -3.68 -13.63
C GLN A 48 -5.50 -3.85 -12.91
N GLN A 49 -5.57 -3.46 -11.63
CA GLN A 49 -6.74 -3.70 -10.78
C GLN A 49 -7.19 -2.40 -10.10
N PRO A 50 -8.12 -1.64 -10.70
CA PRO A 50 -8.63 -0.42 -10.05
C PRO A 50 -9.49 -0.75 -8.83
N GLY A 51 -9.04 -0.35 -7.64
CA GLY A 51 -9.70 -0.62 -6.37
C GLY A 51 -9.21 0.28 -5.23
N ILE A 52 -9.64 -0.04 -4.01
CA ILE A 52 -9.15 0.59 -2.78
C ILE A 52 -8.14 -0.35 -2.14
N TYR A 53 -6.99 0.19 -1.77
CA TYR A 53 -5.87 -0.54 -1.22
C TYR A 53 -5.43 0.08 0.10
N ALA A 54 -4.96 -0.76 1.02
CA ALA A 54 -4.04 -0.33 2.04
C ALA A 54 -2.62 -0.49 1.50
N TRP A 55 -1.76 0.48 1.79
CA TRP A 55 -0.40 0.53 1.30
C TRP A 55 0.51 0.88 2.47
N TYR A 56 1.30 -0.10 2.87
CA TYR A 56 2.27 0.01 3.94
C TYR A 56 3.64 0.28 3.35
N VAL A 57 4.32 1.29 3.85
CA VAL A 57 5.64 1.74 3.41
C VAL A 57 6.56 1.73 4.62
N TYR A 58 7.70 1.06 4.51
CA TYR A 58 8.67 0.90 5.59
C TYR A 58 10.09 1.03 5.02
N ASP A 59 11.08 1.10 5.90
CA ASP A 59 12.48 1.38 5.55
C ASP A 59 13.07 0.48 4.44
N CYS A 60 12.59 -0.76 4.38
CA CYS A 60 13.05 -1.82 3.50
C CYS A 60 12.08 -2.17 2.36
N GLY A 61 11.03 -1.39 2.11
CA GLY A 61 10.17 -1.60 0.95
C GLY A 61 8.72 -1.18 1.14
N THR A 62 7.84 -1.79 0.35
CA THR A 62 6.41 -1.52 0.37
C THR A 62 5.60 -2.81 0.42
N HIS A 63 4.36 -2.70 0.87
CA HIS A 63 3.41 -3.78 0.86
C HIS A 63 2.01 -3.26 0.57
N LEU A 64 1.47 -3.64 -0.60
CA LEU A 64 0.16 -3.24 -1.08
C LEU A 64 -0.84 -4.37 -0.87
N MET A 65 -1.96 -4.08 -0.20
CA MET A 65 -3.02 -5.05 0.08
C MET A 65 -4.39 -4.52 -0.37
N PRO A 66 -5.18 -5.29 -1.13
CA PRO A 66 -6.51 -4.86 -1.55
C PRO A 66 -7.51 -4.91 -0.38
N LEU A 67 -8.22 -3.82 -0.08
CA LEU A 67 -9.17 -3.78 1.05
C LEU A 67 -10.41 -4.67 0.85
N LYS A 68 -10.67 -5.14 -0.38
CA LYS A 68 -11.69 -6.16 -0.66
C LYS A 68 -11.34 -7.53 -0.06
N ASP A 69 -10.07 -7.78 0.24
CA ASP A 69 -9.59 -9.02 0.82
C ASP A 69 -9.23 -8.81 2.30
N LEU A 70 -10.23 -9.04 3.15
CA LEU A 70 -10.07 -8.87 4.59
C LEU A 70 -9.10 -9.89 5.21
N ASN A 71 -8.89 -11.05 4.57
CA ASN A 71 -7.94 -12.04 5.06
C ASN A 71 -6.50 -11.54 4.90
N ALA A 72 -6.17 -10.92 3.77
CA ALA A 72 -4.87 -10.29 3.57
C ALA A 72 -4.57 -9.21 4.63
N VAL A 73 -5.59 -8.43 5.03
CA VAL A 73 -5.44 -7.43 6.10
C VAL A 73 -5.21 -8.07 7.47
N LEU A 74 -5.90 -9.18 7.76
CA LEU A 74 -5.69 -9.94 9.01
C LEU A 74 -4.29 -10.56 9.07
N GLU A 75 -3.81 -11.12 7.97
CA GLU A 75 -2.45 -11.65 7.86
C GLU A 75 -1.43 -10.54 8.06
N PHE A 76 -1.60 -9.39 7.40
CA PHE A 76 -0.76 -8.22 7.61
C PHE A 76 -0.67 -7.80 9.09
N GLN A 77 -1.82 -7.71 9.77
CA GLN A 77 -1.88 -7.36 11.19
C GLN A 77 -1.12 -8.38 12.06
N ARG A 78 -1.17 -9.67 11.74
CA ARG A 78 -0.50 -10.72 12.51
C ARG A 78 1.01 -10.77 12.25
N GLU A 79 1.41 -10.75 10.99
CA GLU A 79 2.80 -11.00 10.59
C GLU A 79 3.67 -9.75 10.75
N TRP A 80 3.18 -8.62 10.26
CA TRP A 80 3.98 -7.39 10.22
C TRP A 80 3.84 -6.61 11.52
N ILE A 81 2.61 -6.26 11.91
CA ILE A 81 2.39 -5.51 13.15
C ILE A 81 2.67 -6.38 14.38
N GLY A 82 2.24 -7.65 14.36
CA GLY A 82 2.55 -8.59 15.43
C GLY A 82 4.04 -8.89 15.56
N GLY A 83 4.76 -9.02 14.43
CA GLY A 83 6.21 -9.20 14.40
C GLY A 83 6.99 -7.99 14.94
N MET A 84 6.49 -6.76 14.74
CA MET A 84 7.12 -5.55 15.26
C MET A 84 7.18 -5.49 16.80
N LYS A 85 6.23 -6.12 17.52
CA LYS A 85 6.29 -6.21 18.99
C LYS A 85 7.53 -6.98 19.48
N VAL A 86 8.00 -7.95 18.69
CA VAL A 86 9.19 -8.77 18.99
C VAL A 86 10.49 -7.98 18.77
N LEU A 87 10.45 -6.95 17.94
CA LEU A 87 11.60 -6.09 17.61
C LEU A 87 11.73 -4.84 18.51
N SER A 88 10.82 -4.66 19.48
CA SER A 88 10.70 -3.49 20.37
C SER A 88 11.94 -3.13 21.22
N GLY A 89 13.03 -3.90 21.13
CA GLY A 89 14.34 -3.56 21.68
C GLY A 89 15.27 -2.76 20.74
N LYS A 90 14.91 -2.56 19.47
CA LYS A 90 15.71 -1.82 18.47
C LYS A 90 15.06 -0.47 18.13
N LYS A 91 15.86 0.59 18.22
CA LYS A 91 15.45 2.00 18.30
C LYS A 91 14.93 2.65 16.99
N HIS A 92 14.55 1.90 15.97
CA HIS A 92 14.09 2.48 14.70
C HIS A 92 13.00 1.65 14.06
N LEU A 93 11.74 2.00 14.38
CA LEU A 93 10.53 1.56 13.67
C LEU A 93 9.52 2.72 13.58
N ASP A 94 9.91 3.98 13.81
CA ASP A 94 8.94 5.11 13.86
C ASP A 94 8.62 5.73 12.49
N ASP A 95 9.36 5.35 11.44
CA ASP A 95 9.21 5.98 10.12
C ASP A 95 8.24 5.23 9.19
N ASP A 96 7.76 4.03 9.55
CA ASP A 96 6.82 3.32 8.69
C ASP A 96 5.48 4.04 8.62
N GLN A 97 4.90 4.05 7.43
CA GLN A 97 3.69 4.78 7.12
C GLN A 97 2.67 3.83 6.50
N LEU A 98 1.42 3.93 6.94
CA LEU A 98 0.30 3.21 6.36
C LEU A 98 -0.63 4.21 5.69
N TYR A 99 -1.08 3.87 4.49
CA TYR A 99 -1.99 4.67 3.70
C TYR A 99 -3.18 3.85 3.22
N VAL A 100 -4.30 4.52 3.00
CA VAL A 100 -5.39 4.03 2.17
C VAL A 100 -5.40 4.82 0.88
N LEU A 101 -5.39 4.12 -0.25
CA LEU A 101 -5.42 4.72 -1.57
C LEU A 101 -6.60 4.20 -2.39
N ASN A 102 -7.19 5.09 -3.17
CA ASN A 102 -8.24 4.76 -4.12
C ASN A 102 -7.69 4.94 -5.53
N ALA A 103 -7.39 3.82 -6.20
CA ALA A 103 -6.83 3.80 -7.55
C ALA A 103 -7.75 4.42 -8.60
N ARG A 104 -9.05 4.55 -8.31
CA ARG A 104 -10.04 5.12 -9.24
C ARG A 104 -10.12 6.64 -9.14
N THR A 105 -10.07 7.19 -7.94
CA THR A 105 -10.17 8.64 -7.70
C THR A 105 -8.80 9.33 -7.67
N GLY A 106 -7.74 8.58 -7.36
CA GLY A 106 -6.41 9.13 -7.13
C GLY A 106 -6.19 9.62 -5.69
N ASP A 107 -7.12 9.33 -4.79
CA ASP A 107 -7.03 9.71 -3.39
C ASP A 107 -6.01 8.84 -2.65
N LEU A 108 -5.31 9.46 -1.72
CA LEU A 108 -4.31 8.85 -0.85
C LEU A 108 -4.43 9.51 0.53
N ARG A 109 -4.70 8.72 1.55
CA ARG A 109 -4.92 9.18 2.93
C ARG A 109 -4.04 8.40 3.89
N ARG A 110 -3.34 9.11 4.78
CA ARG A 110 -2.49 8.48 5.80
C ARG A 110 -3.35 7.93 6.93
N VAL A 111 -3.02 6.72 7.37
CA VAL A 111 -3.60 6.05 8.53
C VAL A 111 -2.66 6.26 9.71
N MET A 112 -3.08 7.08 10.67
CA MET A 112 -2.29 7.35 11.87
C MET A 112 -2.46 6.20 12.88
N GLU A 113 -1.53 6.05 13.83
CA GLU A 113 -1.69 5.17 15.01
C GLU A 113 -2.06 3.70 14.72
N PHE A 114 -1.76 3.18 13.53
CA PHE A 114 -2.12 1.81 13.13
C PHE A 114 -1.36 0.72 13.89
N LYS A 115 -0.23 1.06 14.51
CA LYS A 115 0.63 0.14 15.27
C LYS A 115 0.11 -0.14 16.68
N THR A 116 -0.67 0.78 17.25
CA THR A 116 -1.18 0.72 18.62
C THR A 116 -2.60 0.17 18.70
N GLU A 117 -3.32 0.15 17.57
CA GLU A 117 -4.74 -0.18 17.54
C GLU A 117 -4.99 -1.68 17.32
N SER A 118 -5.93 -2.24 18.07
CA SER A 118 -6.30 -3.66 17.98
C SER A 118 -7.21 -3.96 16.79
N ASN A 119 -7.93 -2.96 16.26
CA ASN A 119 -8.89 -3.14 15.17
C ASN A 119 -8.48 -2.39 13.89
N LEU A 120 -7.39 -2.84 13.25
CA LEU A 120 -6.85 -2.22 12.05
C LEU A 120 -7.85 -2.23 10.87
N ILE A 121 -8.62 -3.30 10.72
CA ILE A 121 -9.60 -3.43 9.63
C ILE A 121 -10.63 -2.31 9.68
N GLU A 122 -11.21 -2.07 10.85
CA GLU A 122 -12.21 -1.01 11.03
C GLU A 122 -11.62 0.35 10.68
N LYS A 123 -10.39 0.64 11.13
CA LYS A 123 -9.70 1.89 10.82
C LYS A 123 -9.46 2.08 9.32
N LEU A 124 -9.04 1.02 8.63
CA LEU A 124 -8.81 1.04 7.19
C LEU A 124 -10.11 1.27 6.41
N LEU A 125 -11.20 0.62 6.82
CA LEU A 125 -12.51 0.81 6.20
C LEU A 125 -13.06 2.22 6.45
N LEU A 126 -12.91 2.77 7.65
CA LEU A 126 -13.31 4.15 7.95
C LEU A 126 -12.51 5.18 7.15
N THR A 127 -11.21 4.93 6.95
CA THR A 127 -10.34 5.85 6.19
C THR A 127 -10.66 5.83 4.68
N ALA A 128 -11.24 4.74 4.19
CA ALA A 128 -11.60 4.52 2.78
C ALA A 128 -12.87 5.26 2.31
N ILE A 129 -13.68 5.80 3.23
CA ILE A 129 -14.93 6.54 2.98
C ILE A 129 -14.61 8.01 2.74
#